data_AF-A0A379IUI0-F1
#
_entry.id   AF-A0A379IUI0-F1
#
_cell.length_a   1.000
_cell.length_b   1.000
_cell.length_c   1.000
_cell.angle_alpha   90.00
_cell.angle_beta   90.00
_cell.angle_gamma   90.00
#
_symmetry.space_group_name_H-M   'P 1'
#
loop_
_entity.id
_entity.type
_entity.pdbx_description
1 polymer ?
#
loop_
_entity_poly.entity_id
_entity_poly.type
_entity_poly.pdbx_seq_one_letter_code
_entity_poly.pdbx_strand_id
1 'polypeptide(L)' 'MQETDFPPGTCFYIKEFDVPLAQVPGQGWWNWYGGRARRYDPAGLKPGNHWLAESFAEWLALVEASLNQG' A
#
# COMPACT_ATOMS: atom_id res chain seq x y z
N MET A 1 5.72 -11.50 3.74
CA MET A 1 4.33 -11.00 3.78
C MET A 1 3.56 -11.73 2.71
N GLN A 2 2.32 -12.09 2.98
CA GLN A 2 1.43 -12.80 2.07
C GLN A 2 0.09 -12.06 1.99
N GLU A 3 -0.64 -12.19 0.88
CA GLU A 3 -1.93 -11.54 0.71
C GLU A 3 -2.94 -11.98 1.79
N THR A 4 -2.86 -13.24 2.21
CA THR A 4 -3.71 -13.80 3.28
C THR A 4 -3.40 -13.26 4.68
N ASP A 5 -2.33 -12.47 4.84
CA ASP A 5 -2.06 -11.76 6.09
C ASP A 5 -3.00 -10.54 6.26
N PHE A 6 -3.71 -10.14 5.19
CA PHE A 6 -4.63 -9.00 5.19
C PHE A 6 -6.09 -9.45 5.29
N PRO A 7 -6.97 -8.65 5.92
CA PRO A 7 -8.40 -8.93 5.93
C PRO A 7 -8.98 -9.08 4.52
N PRO A 8 -9.93 -10.00 4.29
CA PRO A 8 -10.63 -10.10 3.02
C PRO A 8 -11.24 -8.76 2.60
N GLY A 9 -11.08 -8.43 1.31
CA GLY A 9 -11.53 -7.14 0.76
C GLY A 9 -10.53 -6.00 0.92
N THR A 10 -9.32 -6.26 1.42
CA THR A 10 -8.23 -5.28 1.37
C THR A 10 -7.87 -4.97 -0.08
N CYS A 11 -7.82 -3.68 -0.42
CA CYS A 11 -7.37 -3.22 -1.74
C CYS A 11 -5.96 -2.65 -1.63
N PHE A 12 -5.08 -3.03 -2.55
CA PHE A 12 -3.70 -2.59 -2.61
C PHE A 12 -3.55 -1.49 -3.66
N TYR A 13 -2.92 -0.39 -3.27
CA TYR A 13 -2.75 0.80 -4.09
C TYR A 13 -1.28 1.20 -4.16
N ILE A 14 -0.90 1.85 -5.25
CA ILE A 14 0.39 2.48 -5.44
C ILE A 14 0.11 3.98 -5.53
N LYS A 15 0.75 4.77 -4.65
CA LYS A 15 0.72 6.23 -4.71
C LYS A 15 2.01 6.77 -5.33
N GLU A 16 1.84 7.80 -6.16
CA GLU A 16 2.84 8.46 -6.99
C GLU A 16 3.53 7.49 -7.93
N PHE A 17 4.42 6.63 -7.45
CA PHE A 17 5.05 5.55 -8.22
C PHE A 17 5.58 4.41 -7.34
N ASP A 18 5.87 4.71 -6.06
CA ASP A 18 6.67 3.85 -5.19
C ASP A 18 6.14 3.75 -3.76
N VAL A 19 5.00 4.37 -3.44
CA VAL A 19 4.42 4.33 -2.09
C VAL A 19 3.35 3.24 -2.03
N PRO A 20 3.65 2.07 -1.42
CA PRO A 20 2.69 0.99 -1.26
C PRO A 20 1.67 1.34 -0.18
N LEU A 21 0.40 1.48 -0.58
CA LEU A 21 -0.74 1.74 0.31
C LEU A 21 -1.68 0.53 0.34
N ALA A 22 -2.32 0.29 1.49
CA ALA A 22 -3.38 -0.69 1.64
C ALA A 22 -4.64 -0.01 2.21
N GLN A 23 -5.77 -0.16 1.54
CA GLN A 23 -7.09 0.23 2.05
C GLN A 23 -7.74 -0.99 2.69
N VAL A 24 -7.75 -1.03 4.02
CA VAL A 24 -8.25 -2.16 4.79
C VAL A 24 -9.70 -1.89 5.22
N PRO A 25 -10.66 -2.78 4.90
CA PRO A 25 -12.07 -2.62 5.29
C PRO A 25 -12.24 -2.38 6.78
N GLY A 26 -12.99 -1.34 7.15
CA GLY A 26 -13.24 -0.95 8.55
C GLY A 26 -12.04 -0.37 9.30
N GLN A 27 -10.83 -0.35 8.72
CA GLN A 27 -9.62 0.16 9.37
C GLN A 27 -9.00 1.38 8.64
N GLY A 28 -9.36 1.61 7.38
CA GLY A 28 -8.91 2.76 6.60
C GLY A 28 -7.59 2.50 5.86
N TRP A 29 -6.81 3.57 5.64
CA TRP A 29 -5.62 3.56 4.81
C TRP A 29 -4.34 3.35 5.62
N TRP A 30 -3.44 2.55 5.06
CA TRP A 30 -2.16 2.19 5.65
C TRP A 30 -1.04 2.35 4.63
N ASN A 31 0.04 2.99 5.03
CA ASN A 31 1.28 3.08 4.27
C ASN A 31 2.23 1.98 4.74
N TRP A 32 2.79 1.24 3.78
CA TRP A 32 3.71 0.14 4.01
C TRP A 32 5.14 0.43 3.53
N TYR A 33 5.44 1.67 3.14
CA TYR A 33 6.79 2.09 2.80
C TYR A 33 7.74 1.88 4.00
N GLY A 34 8.87 1.21 3.74
CA GLY A 34 9.82 0.73 4.74
C GLY A 34 9.37 -0.54 5.47
N GLY A 35 8.45 -1.32 4.90
CA GLY A 35 8.04 -2.64 5.40
C GLY A 35 7.19 -2.65 6.67
N ARG A 36 6.90 -1.49 7.25
CA ARG A 36 6.10 -1.37 8.48
C ARG A 36 4.86 -0.52 8.25
N ALA A 37 3.71 -1.11 8.57
CA ALA A 37 2.42 -0.45 8.50
C ALA A 37 2.38 0.82 9.37
N ARG A 38 2.00 1.93 8.74
CA ARG A 38 1.73 3.23 9.39
C ARG A 38 0.37 3.71 8.93
N ARG A 39 -0.44 4.29 9.84
CA ARG A 39 -1.69 4.91 9.43
C ARG A 39 -1.41 5.99 8.39
N TYR A 40 -2.25 6.02 7.36
CA TYR A 40 -2.15 6.97 6.28
C TYR A 40 -3.42 7.84 6.25
N ASP A 41 -3.23 9.15 6.14
CA ASP A 41 -4.33 10.09 5.95
C ASP A 41 -4.66 10.18 4.45
N PRO A 42 -5.87 9.76 4.01
CA PRO A 42 -6.26 9.81 2.62
C PRO A 42 -6.46 11.22 2.06
N ALA A 43 -6.39 12.29 2.88
CA ALA A 43 -6.45 13.67 2.39
C ALA A 43 -5.35 14.00 1.35
N GLY A 44 -4.26 13.24 1.34
CA GLY A 44 -3.19 13.33 0.34
C GLY A 44 -3.46 12.59 -0.98
N LEU A 45 -4.52 11.79 -1.07
CA LEU A 45 -4.92 11.09 -2.30
C LEU A 45 -5.70 12.04 -3.21
N LYS A 46 -5.15 12.28 -4.39
CA LYS A 46 -5.73 13.13 -5.42
C LYS A 46 -6.04 12.28 -6.65
N PRO A 47 -7.02 12.66 -7.48
CA PRO A 47 -7.22 12.03 -8.78
C PRO A 47 -5.90 12.01 -9.57
N GLY A 48 -5.49 10.82 -10.01
CA GLY A 48 -4.29 10.61 -10.83
C GLY A 48 -2.96 10.46 -10.08
N ASN A 49 -2.93 10.57 -8.74
CA ASN A 49 -1.70 10.32 -7.96
C ASN A 49 -1.65 8.96 -7.27
N HIS A 50 -2.65 8.10 -7.48
CA HIS A 50 -2.68 6.75 -6.97
C HIS A 50 -3.57 5.86 -7.85
N TRP A 51 -3.30 4.57 -7.85
CA TRP A 51 -4.07 3.57 -8.59
C TRP A 51 -4.01 2.22 -7.87
N LEU A 52 -4.96 1.34 -8.19
CA LEU A 52 -4.92 -0.04 -7.72
C LEU A 52 -3.68 -0.73 -8.30
N ALA A 53 -2.94 -1.44 -7.44
CA ALA A 53 -1.91 -2.35 -7.93
C ALA A 53 -2.58 -3.41 -8.82
N GLU A 54 -1.92 -3.77 -9.92
CA GLU A 54 -2.36 -4.82 -10.83
C GLU A 54 -2.34 -6.20 -10.15
N SER A 55 -1.49 -6.35 -9.13
CA SER A 55 -1.41 -7.56 -8.30
C SER A 55 -0.84 -7.28 -6.92
N PHE A 56 -1.09 -8.20 -5.97
CA PHE A 56 -0.41 -8.18 -4.68
C PHE A 56 1.13 -8.28 -4.83
N ALA A 57 1.60 -9.04 -5.83
CA ALA A 57 3.03 -9.20 -6.08
C ALA A 57 3.72 -7.89 -6.50
N GLU A 58 3.08 -7.09 -7.36
CA GLU A 58 3.56 -5.75 -7.72
C GLU A 58 3.67 -4.85 -6.48
N TRP A 59 2.60 -4.82 -5.69
CA TRP A 59 2.57 -4.03 -4.46
C TRP A 59 3.64 -4.47 -3.45
N LEU A 60 3.83 -5.78 -3.27
CA LEU A 60 4.83 -6.35 -2.37
C LEU A 60 6.26 -6.01 -2.83
N ALA A 61 6.52 -6.02 -4.15
CA ALA A 61 7.81 -5.63 -4.69
C ALA A 61 8.21 -4.19 -4.32
N LEU A 62 7.24 -3.27 -4.25
CA LEU A 62 7.51 -1.90 -3.78
C LEU A 62 7.81 -1.84 -2.28
N VAL A 63 7.09 -2.62 -1.47
CA VAL A 63 7.40 -2.75 -0.04
C VAL A 63 8.84 -3.23 0.15
N GLU A 64 9.23 -4.29 -0.56
CA GLU A 64 10.58 -4.85 -0.49
C GLU A 64 11.64 -3.87 -1.02
N ALA A 65 11.37 -3.17 -2.12
CA ALA A 65 12.28 -2.15 -2.65
C ALA A 65 12.51 -1.00 -1.66
N SER A 66 11.47 -0.58 -0.96
CA SER A 66 11.55 0.52 0.02
C SER A 66 12.36 0.18 1.28
N LEU A 67 12.56 -1.11 1.60
CA LEU A 67 13.39 -1.52 2.74
C LEU A 67 14.86 -1.18 2.56
N ASN A 68 15.34 -1.12 1.30
CA ASN A 68 16.74 -0.85 0.98
C ASN A 68 17.05 0.64 0.80
N GLN A 69 16.05 1.52 0.95
CA GLN A 69 16.19 2.97 0.78
C GLN A 69 16.13 3.75 2.11
N GLY A 70 16.01 3.03 3.24
CA GLY A 70 15.84 3.59 4.59
C GLY A 70 17.05 3.45 5.49
#